data_AF-E1JV68-F1
#
_entry.id   AF-E1JV68-F1
#
_cell.length_a   1.000
_cell.length_b   1.000
_cell.length_c   1.000
_cell.angle_alpha   90.00
_cell.angle_beta   90.00
_cell.angle_gamma   90.00
#
_symmetry.space_group_name_H-M   'P 1'
#
loop_
_entity.id
_entity.type
_entity.pdbx_description
1 polymer ?
#
loop_
_entity_poly.entity_id
_entity_poly.type
_entity_poly.pdbx_seq_one_letter_code
_entity_poly.pdbx_strand_id
1 'polypeptide(L)'
;MTNPVRVWRRVIASPFATALLLVAAMLVLATAGFYFLELRHSGKSLFDALWWAMVTLTTVGYGDIVPGTVAGRLIGMAIMVAGIGVMAALSANLASVLIERKNRKSQGLLPVKTAGHSLVLGYNAQAPELLRALIASAPAGITPAVVLVATITPEAFAELSADIGQGDRLAFCRGNPASEPTLGRASPITARAAYILSQDGLTREDADQQSLLAALTVKSMAPKLRLYAEAMLESNRKHLSRAGVDVTLIPGELAGRALGAMGEHPALWHFLEHLLGHPGERPMHARNLTAEEKGLPWSQLVGRALAAGSGELPVAVFRLPRDIAIKDLLDVDAALDSFILEMLTAYGQDGRIASQGPSVLVNPGDGVELTGFDGLIALRMGGQATGHDAPAAAPAPATQAGAGGRS
;
A
#
# COMPACT_ATOMS: atom_id res chain seq x y z
N MET A 1 5.47 12.36 -40.74
CA MET A 1 4.27 13.07 -41.24
C MET A 1 3.03 12.26 -40.86
N THR A 2 2.28 12.70 -39.85
CA THR A 2 1.07 12.01 -39.38
C THR A 2 -0.03 12.15 -40.41
N ASN A 3 -0.46 11.02 -40.99
CA ASN A 3 -1.51 10.99 -42.00
C ASN A 3 -2.82 11.57 -41.41
N PRO A 4 -3.33 12.72 -41.91
CA PRO A 4 -4.43 13.45 -41.31
C PRO A 4 -5.70 12.59 -41.16
N VAL A 5 -5.91 11.63 -42.07
CA VAL A 5 -7.08 10.74 -42.07
C VAL A 5 -7.16 9.85 -40.82
N ARG A 6 -6.02 9.42 -40.25
CA ARG A 6 -6.00 8.60 -39.01
C ARG A 6 -6.29 9.43 -37.75
N VAL A 7 -5.96 10.72 -37.76
CA VAL A 7 -6.24 11.63 -36.65
C VAL A 7 -7.73 11.94 -36.61
N TRP A 8 -8.33 12.30 -37.74
CA TRP A 8 -9.78 12.51 -37.86
C TRP A 8 -10.59 11.28 -37.46
N ARG A 9 -10.15 10.07 -37.81
CA ARG A 9 -10.82 8.82 -37.39
C ARG A 9 -10.75 8.55 -35.89
N ARG A 10 -9.69 9.00 -35.20
CA ARG A 10 -9.58 8.92 -33.72
C ARG A 10 -10.37 9.99 -33.01
N VAL A 11 -10.41 11.21 -33.57
CA VAL A 11 -11.21 12.32 -33.03
C VAL A 11 -12.70 11.98 -33.11
N ILE A 12 -13.18 11.48 -34.26
CA ILE A 12 -14.57 11.04 -34.47
C ILE A 12 -14.92 9.79 -33.63
N ALA A 13 -13.93 8.98 -33.23
CA ALA A 13 -14.17 7.81 -32.39
C ALA A 13 -14.39 8.15 -30.90
N SER A 14 -14.06 9.36 -30.44
CA SER A 14 -14.32 9.75 -29.05
C SER A 14 -15.65 10.50 -28.93
N PRO A 15 -16.61 10.01 -28.13
CA PRO A 15 -17.94 10.62 -28.00
C PRO A 15 -17.89 12.05 -27.43
N PHE A 16 -16.83 12.37 -26.67
CA PHE A 16 -16.58 13.73 -26.18
C PHE A 16 -16.13 14.68 -27.30
N ALA A 17 -15.20 14.27 -28.18
CA ALA A 17 -14.75 15.16 -29.25
C ALA A 17 -15.80 15.30 -30.37
N THR A 18 -16.62 14.28 -30.62
CA THR A 18 -17.77 14.43 -31.53
C THR A 18 -18.79 15.42 -30.97
N ALA A 19 -19.12 15.35 -29.67
CA ALA A 19 -20.01 16.33 -29.04
C ALA A 19 -19.44 17.76 -29.10
N LEU A 20 -18.13 17.95 -28.89
CA LEU A 20 -17.48 19.25 -29.01
C LEU A 20 -17.50 19.78 -30.46
N LEU A 21 -17.27 18.91 -31.45
CA LEU A 21 -17.37 19.25 -32.86
C LEU A 21 -18.80 19.64 -33.25
N LEU A 22 -19.81 18.94 -32.73
CA LEU A 22 -21.22 19.28 -32.96
C LEU A 22 -21.56 20.66 -32.39
N VAL A 23 -21.10 20.99 -31.17
CA VAL A 23 -21.25 22.35 -30.62
C VAL A 23 -20.59 23.39 -31.52
N ALA A 24 -19.35 23.16 -31.94
CA ALA A 24 -18.63 24.12 -32.78
C ALA A 24 -19.34 24.32 -34.14
N ALA A 25 -19.78 23.23 -34.78
CA ALA A 25 -20.53 23.29 -36.04
C ALA A 25 -21.86 24.04 -35.86
N MET A 26 -22.56 23.77 -34.77
CA MET A 26 -23.84 24.40 -34.46
C MET A 26 -23.70 25.89 -34.17
N LEU A 27 -22.65 26.30 -33.44
CA LEU A 27 -22.31 27.72 -33.24
C LEU A 27 -22.02 28.41 -34.57
N VAL A 28 -21.23 27.80 -35.46
CA VAL A 28 -20.91 28.37 -36.77
C VAL A 28 -22.18 28.51 -37.63
N LEU A 29 -23.00 27.47 -37.70
CA LEU A 29 -24.25 27.47 -38.48
C LEU A 29 -25.26 28.49 -37.94
N ALA A 30 -25.40 28.58 -36.62
CA ALA A 30 -26.26 29.55 -35.96
C ALA A 30 -25.78 30.99 -36.17
N THR A 31 -24.48 31.23 -36.01
CA THR A 31 -23.85 32.54 -36.22
C THR A 31 -24.07 33.00 -37.66
N ALA A 32 -23.75 32.14 -38.64
CA ALA A 32 -23.93 32.46 -40.06
C ALA A 32 -25.42 32.67 -40.39
N GLY A 33 -26.28 31.73 -39.99
CA GLY A 33 -27.72 31.78 -40.27
C GLY A 33 -28.39 33.02 -39.67
N PHE A 34 -28.11 33.32 -38.41
CA PHE A 34 -28.66 34.50 -37.74
C PHE A 34 -28.09 35.80 -38.33
N TYR A 35 -26.80 35.84 -38.67
CA TYR A 35 -26.20 37.01 -39.32
C TYR A 35 -26.86 37.30 -40.68
N PHE A 36 -26.97 36.30 -41.55
CA PHE A 36 -27.48 36.51 -42.91
C PHE A 36 -29.00 36.75 -42.97
N LEU A 37 -29.79 36.11 -42.08
CA LEU A 37 -31.25 36.22 -42.11
C LEU A 37 -31.81 37.34 -41.23
N GLU A 38 -31.07 37.79 -40.20
CA GLU A 38 -31.55 38.80 -39.24
C GLU A 38 -30.65 40.05 -39.20
N LEU A 39 -29.33 39.87 -39.04
CA LEU A 39 -28.44 40.99 -38.66
C LEU A 39 -27.85 41.79 -39.83
N ARG A 40 -27.82 41.21 -41.04
CA ARG A 40 -27.15 41.79 -42.22
C ARG A 40 -27.58 43.22 -42.55
N HIS A 41 -28.83 43.58 -42.27
CA HIS A 41 -29.40 44.89 -42.59
C HIS A 41 -29.62 45.79 -41.36
N SER A 42 -29.21 45.35 -40.17
CA SER A 42 -29.45 46.06 -38.90
C SER A 42 -28.20 46.69 -38.29
N GLY A 43 -27.08 46.74 -39.03
CA GLY A 43 -25.84 47.42 -38.63
C GLY A 43 -25.02 46.70 -37.55
N LYS A 44 -25.43 45.47 -37.17
CA LYS A 44 -24.73 44.62 -36.20
C LYS A 44 -23.71 43.72 -36.87
N SER A 45 -22.68 43.36 -36.13
CA SER A 45 -21.52 42.60 -36.62
C SER A 45 -21.76 41.08 -36.61
N LEU A 46 -20.86 40.34 -37.26
CA LEU A 46 -20.83 38.87 -37.18
C LEU A 46 -20.56 38.38 -35.74
N PHE A 47 -19.82 39.17 -34.95
CA PHE A 47 -19.56 38.85 -33.55
C PHE A 47 -20.83 38.93 -32.71
N ASP A 48 -21.72 39.89 -32.99
CA ASP A 48 -23.03 39.99 -32.33
C ASP A 48 -23.91 38.76 -32.62
N ALA A 49 -23.78 38.19 -33.83
CA ALA A 49 -24.44 36.94 -34.19
C ALA A 49 -23.89 35.73 -33.42
N LEU A 50 -22.56 35.69 -33.22
CA LEU A 50 -21.89 34.64 -32.45
C LEU A 50 -22.24 34.75 -30.96
N TRP A 51 -22.29 35.96 -30.43
CA TRP A 51 -22.72 36.25 -29.08
C TRP A 51 -24.14 35.74 -28.84
N TRP A 52 -25.08 36.09 -29.73
CA TRP A 52 -26.46 35.60 -29.67
C TRP A 52 -26.53 34.07 -29.73
N ALA A 53 -25.78 33.45 -30.65
CA ALA A 53 -25.73 32.00 -30.80
C ALA A 53 -25.19 31.32 -29.53
N MET A 54 -24.15 31.88 -28.90
CA MET A 54 -23.55 31.35 -27.68
C MET A 54 -24.50 31.44 -26.49
N VAL A 55 -25.09 32.62 -26.25
CA VAL A 55 -26.02 32.87 -25.14
C VAL A 55 -27.31 32.05 -25.27
N THR A 56 -27.77 31.82 -26.51
CA THR A 56 -28.94 30.99 -26.80
C THR A 56 -28.61 29.50 -26.64
N LEU A 57 -27.46 29.04 -27.14
CA LEU A 57 -27.02 27.65 -27.04
C LEU A 57 -26.77 27.23 -25.59
N THR A 58 -26.19 28.11 -24.77
CA THR A 58 -25.93 27.86 -23.34
C THR A 58 -27.17 28.11 -22.47
N THR A 59 -28.33 28.38 -23.09
CA THR A 59 -29.60 28.66 -22.40
C THR A 59 -29.55 29.81 -21.38
N VAL A 60 -28.64 30.77 -21.57
CA VAL A 60 -28.51 31.95 -20.68
C VAL A 60 -29.56 33.00 -21.04
N GLY A 61 -29.69 33.31 -22.33
CA GLY A 61 -30.79 34.14 -22.86
C GLY A 61 -30.90 35.56 -22.30
N TYR A 62 -29.86 36.39 -22.40
CA TYR A 62 -29.91 37.79 -21.91
C TYR A 62 -31.02 38.65 -22.52
N GLY A 63 -31.47 38.34 -23.74
CA GLY A 63 -32.56 39.07 -24.42
C GLY A 63 -32.16 40.43 -25.00
N ASP A 64 -30.86 40.74 -25.03
CA ASP A 64 -30.25 41.93 -25.62
C ASP A 64 -30.28 41.92 -27.16
N ILE A 65 -30.19 40.74 -27.76
CA ILE A 65 -30.35 40.51 -29.19
C ILE A 65 -31.41 39.43 -29.40
N VAL A 66 -32.44 39.74 -30.19
CA VAL A 66 -33.58 38.83 -30.43
C VAL A 66 -34.02 38.85 -31.90
N PRO A 67 -34.54 37.74 -32.44
CA PRO A 67 -35.06 37.69 -33.80
C PRO A 67 -36.39 38.46 -33.95
N GLY A 68 -36.37 39.51 -34.77
CA GLY A 68 -37.54 40.23 -35.24
C GLY A 68 -38.22 39.56 -36.44
N THR A 69 -37.46 38.85 -37.29
CA THR A 69 -38.01 38.20 -38.50
C THR A 69 -38.53 36.79 -38.25
N VAL A 70 -39.47 36.34 -39.08
CA VAL A 70 -39.96 34.94 -39.07
C VAL A 70 -38.82 33.95 -39.31
N ALA A 71 -37.92 34.26 -40.24
CA ALA A 71 -36.78 33.40 -40.57
C ALA A 71 -35.78 33.30 -39.42
N GLY A 72 -35.45 34.42 -38.76
CA GLY A 72 -34.61 34.43 -37.56
C GLY A 72 -35.22 33.64 -36.41
N ARG A 73 -36.54 33.70 -36.22
CA ARG A 73 -37.26 32.91 -35.22
C ARG A 73 -37.22 31.41 -35.50
N LEU A 74 -37.31 30.99 -36.76
CA LEU A 74 -37.19 29.57 -37.14
C LEU A 74 -35.79 29.01 -36.83
N ILE A 75 -34.73 29.77 -37.11
CA ILE A 75 -33.37 29.40 -36.70
C ILE A 75 -33.24 29.37 -35.17
N GLY A 76 -33.81 30.37 -34.48
CA GLY A 76 -33.89 30.42 -33.02
C GLY A 76 -34.54 29.18 -32.42
N MET A 77 -35.67 28.73 -32.96
CA MET A 77 -36.34 27.51 -32.50
C MET A 77 -35.50 26.26 -32.76
N ALA A 78 -34.89 26.15 -33.94
CA ALA A 78 -34.03 25.01 -34.28
C ALA A 78 -32.79 24.93 -33.37
N ILE A 79 -32.13 26.07 -33.12
CA ILE A 79 -30.93 26.11 -32.27
C ILE A 79 -31.27 25.82 -30.80
N MET A 80 -32.41 26.30 -30.29
CA MET A 80 -32.83 26.03 -28.92
C MET A 80 -33.07 24.53 -28.70
N VAL A 81 -33.79 23.87 -29.61
CA VAL A 81 -34.08 22.42 -29.51
C VAL A 81 -32.80 21.59 -29.66
N ALA A 82 -31.99 21.86 -30.68
CA ALA A 82 -30.73 21.16 -30.89
C ALA A 82 -29.73 21.41 -29.74
N GLY A 83 -29.77 22.62 -29.16
CA GLY A 83 -28.81 23.08 -28.16
C GLY A 83 -28.97 22.36 -26.84
N ILE A 84 -30.22 22.19 -26.41
CA ILE A 84 -30.55 21.37 -25.24
C ILE A 84 -30.00 19.95 -25.41
N GLY A 85 -30.22 19.33 -26.57
CA GLY A 85 -29.75 17.96 -26.84
C GLY A 85 -28.22 17.83 -26.78
N VAL A 86 -27.49 18.73 -27.44
CA VAL A 86 -26.03 18.68 -27.49
C VAL A 86 -25.40 19.04 -26.14
N MET A 87 -25.94 20.03 -25.43
CA MET A 87 -25.45 20.40 -24.09
C MET A 87 -25.73 19.29 -23.06
N ALA A 88 -26.87 18.61 -23.13
CA ALA A 88 -27.17 17.45 -22.31
C ALA A 88 -26.20 16.29 -22.59
N ALA A 89 -25.91 16.01 -23.87
CA ALA A 89 -24.93 15.00 -24.26
C ALA A 89 -23.51 15.32 -23.77
N LEU A 90 -23.08 16.59 -23.86
CA LEU A 90 -21.78 17.03 -23.33
C LEU A 90 -21.69 16.83 -21.82
N SER A 91 -22.74 17.21 -21.09
CA SER A 91 -22.82 17.08 -19.64
C SER A 91 -22.77 15.60 -19.21
N ALA A 92 -23.53 14.74 -19.91
CA ALA A 92 -23.53 13.30 -19.68
C ALA A 92 -22.15 12.66 -19.92
N ASN A 93 -21.48 12.99 -21.02
CA ASN A 93 -20.15 12.47 -21.32
C ASN A 93 -19.12 12.88 -20.27
N LEU A 94 -19.14 14.14 -19.82
CA LEU A 94 -18.25 14.62 -18.78
C LEU A 94 -18.51 13.89 -17.44
N ALA A 95 -19.79 13.73 -17.08
CA ALA A 95 -20.20 12.97 -15.90
C ALA A 95 -19.71 11.52 -15.99
N SER A 96 -19.89 10.84 -17.13
CA SER A 96 -19.42 9.47 -17.34
C SER A 96 -17.92 9.32 -17.15
N VAL A 97 -17.10 10.27 -17.64
CA VAL A 97 -15.63 10.24 -17.43
C VAL A 97 -15.27 10.37 -15.95
N LEU A 98 -15.95 11.24 -15.22
CA LEU A 98 -15.73 11.42 -13.78
C LEU A 98 -16.17 10.19 -12.98
N ILE A 99 -17.34 9.63 -13.31
CA ILE A 99 -17.88 8.41 -12.69
C ILE A 99 -16.96 7.22 -12.97
N GLU A 100 -16.52 7.03 -14.22
CA GLU A 100 -15.60 5.96 -14.58
C GLU A 100 -14.28 6.08 -13.83
N ARG A 101 -13.72 7.29 -13.72
CA ARG A 101 -12.52 7.52 -12.89
C ARG A 101 -12.77 7.18 -11.43
N LYS A 102 -13.91 7.58 -10.87
CA LYS A 102 -14.28 7.28 -9.47
C LYS A 102 -14.44 5.76 -9.26
N ASN A 103 -15.10 5.07 -10.18
CA ASN A 103 -15.29 3.62 -10.17
C ASN A 103 -13.96 2.88 -10.29
N ARG A 104 -13.09 3.28 -11.21
CA ARG A 104 -11.74 2.68 -11.32
C ARG A 104 -10.89 2.93 -10.07
N LYS A 105 -11.07 4.07 -9.38
CA LYS A 105 -10.41 4.33 -8.09
C LYS A 105 -10.93 3.39 -7.01
N SER A 106 -12.25 3.26 -6.84
CA SER A 106 -12.84 2.38 -5.82
C SER A 106 -12.58 0.90 -6.11
N GLN A 107 -12.46 0.52 -7.39
CA GLN A 107 -12.07 -0.83 -7.80
C GLN A 107 -10.58 -1.12 -7.58
N GLY A 108 -9.80 -0.17 -7.07
CA GLY A 108 -8.38 -0.32 -6.88
C GLY A 108 -7.64 -0.56 -8.20
N LEU A 109 -8.03 0.11 -9.30
CA LEU A 109 -7.41 -0.02 -10.63
C LEU A 109 -6.51 1.17 -11.00
N LEU A 110 -6.47 2.21 -10.17
CA LEU A 110 -5.59 3.35 -10.36
C LEU A 110 -4.23 3.15 -9.65
N PRO A 111 -3.19 3.87 -10.06
CA PRO A 111 -1.92 3.92 -9.33
C PRO A 111 -2.08 4.67 -8.00
N VAL A 112 -1.48 4.14 -6.95
CA VAL A 112 -1.38 4.76 -5.63
C VAL A 112 0.01 5.39 -5.52
N LYS A 113 0.06 6.72 -5.50
CA LYS A 113 1.30 7.49 -5.35
C LYS A 113 1.52 7.80 -3.88
N THR A 114 2.53 7.18 -3.27
CA THR A 114 2.88 7.38 -1.85
C THR A 114 4.34 6.98 -1.61
N ALA A 115 4.90 7.37 -0.47
CA ALA A 115 6.26 7.02 -0.06
C ALA A 115 6.32 6.75 1.45
N GLY A 116 7.19 5.84 1.86
CA GLY A 116 7.36 5.42 3.26
C GLY A 116 6.24 4.51 3.79
N HIS A 117 5.28 4.12 2.94
CA HIS A 117 4.21 3.19 3.28
C HIS A 117 4.71 1.75 3.43
N SER A 118 3.93 0.93 4.11
CA SER A 118 4.08 -0.53 4.09
C SER A 118 3.29 -1.11 2.92
N LEU A 119 3.85 -2.10 2.23
CA LEU A 119 3.22 -2.81 1.13
C LEU A 119 2.79 -4.19 1.60
N VAL A 120 1.52 -4.56 1.44
CA VAL A 120 1.01 -5.90 1.78
C VAL A 120 0.56 -6.58 0.48
N LEU A 121 1.08 -7.77 0.23
CA LEU A 121 0.95 -8.52 -1.01
C LEU A 121 0.23 -9.84 -0.73
N GLY A 122 -0.96 -9.98 -1.30
CA GLY A 122 -1.85 -11.10 -1.02
C GLY A 122 -2.85 -10.78 0.09
N TYR A 123 -3.79 -11.70 0.28
CA TYR A 123 -4.83 -11.60 1.29
C TYR A 123 -5.21 -13.00 1.77
N ASN A 124 -5.31 -13.16 3.09
CA ASN A 124 -5.73 -14.36 3.77
C ASN A 124 -6.46 -14.00 5.07
N ALA A 125 -6.86 -15.00 5.84
CA ALA A 125 -7.54 -14.82 7.13
C ALA A 125 -6.78 -13.93 8.13
N GLN A 126 -5.44 -13.89 8.09
CA GLN A 126 -4.61 -13.09 9.00
C GLN A 126 -4.37 -11.65 8.52
N ALA A 127 -4.70 -11.34 7.26
CA ALA A 127 -4.45 -10.03 6.67
C ALA A 127 -5.06 -8.85 7.46
N PRO A 128 -6.31 -8.91 7.97
CA PRO A 128 -6.90 -7.80 8.73
C PRO A 128 -6.06 -7.39 9.96
N GLU A 129 -5.57 -8.36 10.73
CA GLU A 129 -4.75 -8.10 11.91
C GLU A 129 -3.40 -7.49 11.55
N LEU A 130 -2.76 -7.98 10.49
CA LEU A 130 -1.52 -7.39 9.98
C LEU A 130 -1.75 -5.93 9.55
N LEU A 131 -2.83 -5.66 8.82
CA LEU A 131 -3.16 -4.31 8.36
C LEU A 131 -3.37 -3.36 9.53
N ARG A 132 -4.12 -3.76 10.56
CA ARG A 132 -4.32 -2.96 11.78
C ARG A 132 -2.99 -2.67 12.49
N ALA A 133 -2.14 -3.69 12.67
CA ALA A 133 -0.84 -3.52 13.31
C ALA A 133 0.11 -2.58 12.52
N LEU A 134 0.09 -2.66 11.19
CA LEU A 134 0.89 -1.79 10.33
C LEU A 134 0.38 -0.35 10.30
N ILE A 135 -0.94 -0.15 10.28
CA ILE A 135 -1.56 1.19 10.33
C ILE A 135 -1.28 1.84 11.70
N ALA A 136 -1.49 1.11 12.80
CA ALA A 136 -1.25 1.63 14.15
C ALA A 136 0.21 2.03 14.39
N SER A 137 1.17 1.32 13.77
CA SER A 137 2.61 1.62 13.90
C SER A 137 3.19 2.53 12.84
N ALA A 138 2.40 2.94 11.84
CA ALA A 138 2.87 3.85 10.81
C ALA A 138 2.88 5.30 11.31
N PRO A 139 3.91 6.09 10.97
CA PRO A 139 3.97 7.52 11.30
C PRO A 139 2.71 8.27 10.82
N ALA A 140 2.23 9.23 11.64
CA ALA A 140 1.02 10.00 11.33
C ALA A 140 1.11 10.81 10.02
N GLY A 141 2.31 11.20 9.60
CA GLY A 141 2.54 11.95 8.35
C GLY A 141 2.47 11.13 7.06
N ILE A 142 2.25 9.81 7.13
CA ILE A 142 2.22 8.92 5.96
C ILE A 142 0.78 8.48 5.65
N THR A 143 0.25 8.94 4.52
CA THR A 143 -1.09 8.61 4.02
C THR A 143 -1.07 8.27 2.53
N PRO A 144 -1.51 7.07 2.11
CA PRO A 144 -1.88 5.92 2.95
C PRO A 144 -0.66 5.36 3.69
N ALA A 145 -0.88 4.85 4.90
CA ALA A 145 0.12 4.13 5.70
C ALA A 145 0.42 2.75 5.11
N VAL A 146 -0.61 2.10 4.56
CA VAL A 146 -0.53 0.75 4.00
C VAL A 146 -1.17 0.71 2.63
N VAL A 147 -0.52 0.02 1.69
CA VAL A 147 -1.08 -0.31 0.38
C VAL A 147 -1.25 -1.82 0.29
N LEU A 148 -2.49 -2.28 0.14
CA LEU A 148 -2.84 -3.69 -0.07
C LEU A 148 -2.88 -3.99 -1.57
N VAL A 149 -2.13 -5.00 -2.00
CA VAL A 149 -2.19 -5.57 -3.35
C VAL A 149 -2.79 -6.96 -3.25
N ALA A 150 -4.02 -7.13 -3.73
CA ALA A 150 -4.70 -8.42 -3.65
C ALA A 150 -5.74 -8.59 -4.76
N THR A 151 -6.18 -9.83 -4.95
CA THR A 151 -7.21 -10.22 -5.94
C THR A 151 -8.64 -10.12 -5.40
N ILE A 152 -8.81 -9.73 -4.13
CA ILE A 152 -10.12 -9.56 -3.48
C ILE A 152 -11.03 -8.60 -4.25
N THR A 153 -12.34 -8.74 -4.04
CA THR A 153 -13.32 -7.86 -4.67
C THR A 153 -13.31 -6.46 -4.05
N PRO A 154 -13.69 -5.42 -4.80
CA PRO A 154 -13.81 -4.06 -4.26
C PRO A 154 -14.77 -3.98 -3.08
N GLU A 155 -15.81 -4.82 -3.07
CA GLU A 155 -16.79 -4.91 -1.98
C GLU A 155 -16.16 -5.48 -0.72
N ALA A 156 -15.39 -6.57 -0.83
CA ALA A 156 -14.66 -7.14 0.30
C ALA A 156 -13.61 -6.16 0.86
N PHE A 157 -12.94 -5.41 -0.03
CA PHE A 157 -12.03 -4.35 0.41
C PHE A 157 -12.77 -3.21 1.13
N ALA A 158 -13.95 -2.80 0.65
CA ALA A 158 -14.74 -1.76 1.28
C ALA A 158 -15.21 -2.16 2.68
N GLU A 159 -15.63 -3.42 2.85
CA GLU A 159 -15.98 -4.00 4.16
C GLU A 159 -14.77 -4.02 5.10
N LEU A 160 -13.63 -4.55 4.64
CA LEU A 160 -12.37 -4.55 5.39
C LEU A 160 -11.94 -3.14 5.81
N SER A 161 -12.02 -2.18 4.89
CA SER A 161 -11.65 -0.79 5.15
C SER A 161 -12.58 -0.13 6.16
N ALA A 162 -13.87 -0.51 6.19
CA ALA A 162 -14.85 -0.01 7.14
C ALA A 162 -14.60 -0.60 8.54
N ASP A 163 -14.35 -1.90 8.61
CA ASP A 163 -14.03 -2.62 9.85
C ASP A 163 -12.75 -2.10 10.53
N ILE A 164 -11.71 -1.77 9.76
CA ILE A 164 -10.47 -1.19 10.30
C ILE A 164 -10.67 0.24 10.85
N GLY A 165 -11.70 0.98 10.40
CA GLY A 165 -12.01 2.31 10.90
C GLY A 165 -11.03 3.44 10.52
N GLN A 166 -10.01 3.18 9.68
CA GLN A 166 -9.00 4.15 9.21
C GLN A 166 -8.78 4.05 7.69
N GLY A 167 -9.88 4.10 6.93
CA GLY A 167 -9.87 3.83 5.49
C GLY A 167 -9.06 4.79 4.62
N ASP A 168 -8.78 6.00 5.11
CA ASP A 168 -7.88 6.97 4.47
C ASP A 168 -6.40 6.59 4.59
N ARG A 169 -6.05 5.77 5.60
CA ARG A 169 -4.69 5.23 5.79
C ARG A 169 -4.45 3.90 5.08
N LEU A 170 -5.48 3.32 4.48
CA LEU A 170 -5.41 2.07 3.73
C LEU A 170 -5.77 2.31 2.25
N ALA A 171 -4.86 2.00 1.34
CA ALA A 171 -5.14 2.04 -0.09
C ALA A 171 -5.12 0.64 -0.70
N PHE A 172 -5.83 0.47 -1.82
CA PHE A 172 -5.99 -0.82 -2.48
C PHE A 172 -5.55 -0.77 -3.95
N CYS A 173 -4.76 -1.77 -4.32
CA CYS A 173 -4.35 -2.08 -5.67
C CYS A 173 -4.85 -3.50 -6.02
N ARG A 174 -5.98 -3.57 -6.72
CA ARG A 174 -6.53 -4.84 -7.17
C ARG A 174 -5.67 -5.45 -8.27
N GLY A 175 -5.31 -6.72 -8.09
CA GLY A 175 -4.61 -7.56 -9.07
C GLY A 175 -3.74 -8.62 -8.42
N ASN A 176 -3.06 -9.41 -9.25
CA ASN A 176 -2.13 -10.45 -8.80
C ASN A 176 -0.82 -9.81 -8.28
N PRO A 177 -0.39 -10.07 -7.03
CA PRO A 177 0.87 -9.54 -6.48
C PRO A 177 2.13 -9.96 -7.26
N ALA A 178 2.11 -11.10 -7.94
CA ALA A 178 3.20 -11.56 -8.78
C ALA A 178 3.31 -10.82 -10.13
N SER A 179 2.33 -9.98 -10.48
CA SER A 179 2.28 -9.26 -11.76
C SER A 179 2.94 -7.89 -11.64
N GLU A 180 4.00 -7.65 -12.42
CA GLU A 180 4.74 -6.38 -12.45
C GLU A 180 3.85 -5.15 -12.73
N PRO A 181 2.91 -5.15 -13.70
CA PRO A 181 1.98 -4.03 -13.90
C PRO A 181 1.10 -3.73 -12.69
N THR A 182 0.70 -4.75 -11.93
CA THR A 182 -0.10 -4.57 -10.71
C THR A 182 0.76 -3.99 -9.60
N LEU A 183 1.93 -4.58 -9.38
CA LEU A 183 2.86 -4.15 -8.34
C LEU A 183 3.35 -2.73 -8.58
N GLY A 184 3.66 -2.35 -9.83
CA GLY A 184 4.09 -1.00 -10.18
C GLY A 184 3.08 0.09 -9.84
N ARG A 185 1.78 -0.24 -9.77
CA ARG A 185 0.73 0.69 -9.34
C ARG A 185 0.72 0.93 -7.83
N ALA A 186 1.38 0.08 -7.04
CA ALA A 186 1.43 0.15 -5.57
C ALA A 186 2.69 0.87 -5.03
N SER A 187 3.47 1.50 -5.91
CA SER A 187 4.70 2.23 -5.58
C SER A 187 5.73 1.43 -4.75
N PRO A 188 6.20 0.26 -5.22
CA PRO A 188 7.09 -0.61 -4.45
C PRO A 188 8.46 0.04 -4.17
N ILE A 189 8.95 0.88 -5.09
CA ILE A 189 10.27 1.54 -5.00
C ILE A 189 10.35 2.47 -3.79
N THR A 190 9.25 3.14 -3.43
CA THR A 190 9.20 4.12 -2.34
C THR A 190 8.65 3.53 -1.05
N ALA A 191 8.29 2.24 -1.03
CA ALA A 191 7.81 1.56 0.17
C ALA A 191 8.94 1.38 1.19
N ARG A 192 8.59 1.36 2.48
CA ARG A 192 9.54 1.11 3.59
C ARG A 192 9.83 -0.39 3.76
N ALA A 193 8.80 -1.21 3.59
CA ALA A 193 8.84 -2.66 3.72
C ALA A 193 7.67 -3.28 2.95
N ALA A 194 7.84 -4.53 2.52
CA ALA A 194 6.80 -5.35 1.91
C ALA A 194 6.57 -6.64 2.70
N TYR A 195 5.32 -7.08 2.75
CA TYR A 195 4.86 -8.29 3.43
C TYR A 195 4.09 -9.15 2.43
N ILE A 196 4.56 -10.37 2.18
CA ILE A 196 3.88 -11.35 1.31
C ILE A 196 3.11 -12.32 2.19
N LEU A 197 1.81 -12.42 1.94
CA LEU A 197 0.91 -13.35 2.61
C LEU A 197 0.64 -14.54 1.70
N SER A 198 0.60 -15.74 2.26
CA SER A 198 0.17 -16.93 1.53
C SER A 198 -1.33 -16.82 1.24
N GLN A 199 -1.74 -17.04 -0.01
CA GLN A 199 -3.14 -16.83 -0.42
C GLN A 199 -4.03 -18.01 -0.06
N ASP A 200 -5.25 -17.70 0.42
CA ASP A 200 -6.27 -18.69 0.71
C ASP A 200 -6.84 -19.34 -0.56
N GLY A 201 -7.40 -20.55 -0.42
CA GLY A 201 -8.04 -21.28 -1.51
C GLY A 201 -7.08 -22.00 -2.46
N LEU A 202 -5.77 -21.97 -2.19
CA LEU A 202 -4.74 -22.69 -2.93
C LEU A 202 -4.23 -23.90 -2.13
N THR A 203 -3.57 -24.83 -2.82
CA THR A 203 -2.77 -25.84 -2.11
C THR A 203 -1.58 -25.17 -1.42
N ARG A 204 -1.01 -25.82 -0.41
CA ARG A 204 0.18 -25.30 0.30
C ARG A 204 1.35 -25.06 -0.63
N GLU A 205 1.53 -25.92 -1.63
CA GLU A 205 2.59 -25.80 -2.63
C GLU A 205 2.34 -24.60 -3.56
N ASP A 206 1.11 -24.47 -4.08
CA ASP A 206 0.75 -23.36 -4.97
C ASP A 206 0.81 -22.00 -4.27
N ALA A 207 0.41 -21.95 -3.00
CA ALA A 207 0.48 -20.73 -2.19
C ALA A 207 1.95 -20.26 -2.04
N ASP A 208 2.87 -21.16 -1.73
CA ASP A 208 4.29 -20.84 -1.60
C ASP A 208 4.92 -20.49 -2.95
N GLN A 209 4.51 -21.15 -4.04
CA GLN A 209 4.94 -20.78 -5.40
C GLN A 209 4.52 -19.35 -5.76
N GLN A 210 3.29 -18.96 -5.43
CA GLN A 210 2.84 -17.58 -5.65
C GLN A 210 3.59 -16.59 -4.77
N SER A 211 3.87 -16.92 -3.51
CA SER A 211 4.71 -16.10 -2.63
C SER A 211 6.13 -15.92 -3.20
N LEU A 212 6.71 -16.99 -3.76
CA LEU A 212 8.02 -16.95 -4.39
C LEU A 212 8.03 -16.06 -5.64
N LEU A 213 7.03 -16.18 -6.51
CA LEU A 213 6.90 -15.32 -7.69
C LEU A 213 6.69 -13.85 -7.29
N ALA A 214 5.86 -13.57 -6.29
CA ALA A 214 5.67 -12.23 -5.76
C ALA A 214 6.99 -11.66 -5.21
N ALA A 215 7.78 -12.46 -4.51
CA ALA A 215 9.08 -12.04 -3.98
C ALA A 215 10.06 -11.65 -5.10
N LEU A 216 10.15 -12.48 -6.14
CA LEU A 216 10.99 -12.19 -7.31
C LEU A 216 10.55 -10.92 -8.04
N THR A 217 9.24 -10.73 -8.24
CA THR A 217 8.70 -9.51 -8.85
C THR A 217 8.97 -8.28 -8.00
N VAL A 218 8.89 -8.37 -6.67
CA VAL A 218 9.26 -7.27 -5.78
C VAL A 218 10.74 -6.94 -5.91
N LYS A 219 11.62 -7.94 -5.86
CA LYS A 219 13.07 -7.70 -5.90
C LYS A 219 13.56 -7.25 -7.27
N SER A 220 12.90 -7.62 -8.37
CA SER A 220 13.23 -7.08 -9.69
C SER A 220 12.92 -5.57 -9.78
N MET A 221 11.81 -5.13 -9.20
CA MET A 221 11.39 -3.72 -9.23
C MET A 221 12.06 -2.86 -8.15
N ALA A 222 12.23 -3.41 -6.95
CA ALA A 222 12.76 -2.73 -5.76
C ALA A 222 13.78 -3.63 -5.04
N PRO A 223 15.02 -3.78 -5.57
CA PRO A 223 16.00 -4.74 -5.07
C PRO A 223 16.38 -4.57 -3.59
N LYS A 224 16.32 -3.32 -3.09
CA LYS A 224 16.70 -2.96 -1.71
C LYS A 224 15.53 -2.96 -0.73
N LEU A 225 14.29 -3.22 -1.19
CA LEU A 225 13.12 -3.21 -0.32
C LEU A 225 13.20 -4.38 0.66
N ARG A 226 13.01 -4.10 1.95
CA ARG A 226 12.89 -5.16 2.97
C ARG A 226 11.63 -5.95 2.73
N LEU A 227 11.78 -7.26 2.64
CA LEU A 227 10.75 -8.18 2.23
C LEU A 227 10.55 -9.26 3.28
N TYR A 228 9.36 -9.30 3.85
CA TYR A 228 8.89 -10.30 4.77
C TYR A 228 7.91 -11.21 4.04
N ALA A 229 7.96 -12.51 4.25
CA ALA A 229 7.00 -13.42 3.64
C ALA A 229 6.49 -14.47 4.62
N GLU A 230 5.25 -14.88 4.42
CA GLU A 230 4.68 -16.09 4.97
C GLU A 230 4.93 -17.26 4.02
N ALA A 231 5.22 -18.44 4.58
CA ALA A 231 5.28 -19.69 3.87
C ALA A 231 4.50 -20.77 4.61
N MET A 232 3.91 -21.70 3.85
CA MET A 232 3.17 -22.84 4.36
C MET A 232 4.08 -24.06 4.60
N LEU A 233 5.18 -24.19 3.84
CA LEU A 233 6.09 -25.32 3.91
C LEU A 233 7.50 -24.89 4.33
N GLU A 234 8.06 -25.58 5.33
CA GLU A 234 9.44 -25.37 5.80
C GLU A 234 10.49 -25.60 4.71
N SER A 235 10.24 -26.55 3.82
CA SER A 235 11.12 -26.82 2.67
C SER A 235 11.31 -25.58 1.78
N ASN A 236 10.34 -24.67 1.75
CA ASN A 236 10.35 -23.50 0.86
C ASN A 236 11.04 -22.28 1.45
N ARG A 237 11.41 -22.31 2.74
CA ARG A 237 12.15 -21.21 3.40
C ARG A 237 13.41 -20.82 2.63
N LYS A 238 14.21 -21.80 2.20
CA LYS A 238 15.46 -21.56 1.45
C LYS A 238 15.19 -20.97 0.07
N HIS A 239 14.08 -21.34 -0.57
CA HIS A 239 13.70 -20.78 -1.87
C HIS A 239 13.31 -19.31 -1.76
N LEU A 240 12.51 -18.96 -0.74
CA LEU A 240 12.14 -17.56 -0.47
C LEU A 240 13.35 -16.70 -0.08
N SER A 241 14.24 -17.21 0.77
CA SER A 241 15.49 -16.52 1.11
C SER A 241 16.36 -16.24 -0.12
N ARG A 242 16.48 -17.22 -1.05
CA ARG A 242 17.17 -17.03 -2.34
C ARG A 242 16.49 -16.02 -3.26
N ALA A 243 15.17 -15.88 -3.18
CA ALA A 243 14.42 -14.83 -3.87
C ALA A 243 14.54 -13.45 -3.19
N GLY A 244 15.35 -13.33 -2.14
CA GLY A 244 15.62 -12.08 -1.42
C GLY A 244 14.64 -11.78 -0.29
N VAL A 245 13.80 -12.72 0.13
CA VAL A 245 13.00 -12.56 1.35
C VAL A 245 13.94 -12.53 2.56
N ASP A 246 13.87 -11.46 3.34
CA ASP A 246 14.75 -11.22 4.49
C ASP A 246 14.36 -12.09 5.70
N VAL A 247 13.04 -12.25 5.94
CA VAL A 247 12.52 -13.10 7.02
C VAL A 247 11.27 -13.83 6.53
N THR A 248 11.25 -15.15 6.76
CA THR A 248 10.11 -16.02 6.44
C THR A 248 9.44 -16.51 7.72
N LEU A 249 8.14 -16.25 7.86
CA LEU A 249 7.30 -16.81 8.90
C LEU A 249 6.63 -18.09 8.39
N ILE A 250 6.67 -19.15 9.19
CA ILE A 250 5.92 -20.38 8.92
C ILE A 250 4.93 -20.58 10.06
N PRO A 251 3.63 -20.22 9.86
CA PRO A 251 2.66 -20.20 10.94
C PRO A 251 2.51 -21.55 11.65
N GLY A 252 2.54 -22.66 10.90
CA GLY A 252 2.43 -24.00 11.46
C GLY A 252 3.57 -24.37 12.42
N GLU A 253 4.77 -23.85 12.17
CA GLU A 253 5.92 -24.06 13.07
C GLU A 253 5.74 -23.28 14.37
N LEU A 254 5.31 -22.02 14.29
CA LEU A 254 5.03 -21.17 15.45
C LEU A 254 3.92 -21.77 16.31
N ALA A 255 2.81 -22.16 15.69
CA ALA A 255 1.67 -22.77 16.36
C ALA A 255 2.07 -24.09 17.04
N GLY A 256 2.86 -24.94 16.36
CA GLY A 256 3.35 -26.20 16.94
C GLY A 256 4.24 -25.97 18.17
N ARG A 257 5.17 -25.01 18.10
CA ARG A 257 6.03 -24.64 19.23
C ARG A 257 5.24 -24.05 20.40
N ALA A 258 4.25 -23.21 20.10
CA ALA A 258 3.35 -22.64 21.09
C ALA A 258 2.53 -23.73 21.81
N LEU A 259 1.95 -24.67 21.07
CA LEU A 259 1.22 -25.82 21.62
C LEU A 259 2.11 -26.68 22.52
N GLY A 260 3.37 -26.92 22.12
CA GLY A 260 4.34 -27.62 22.95
C GLY A 260 4.63 -26.91 24.27
N ALA A 261 4.89 -25.59 24.23
CA ALA A 261 5.17 -24.80 25.42
C ALA A 261 3.98 -24.73 26.38
N MET A 262 2.74 -24.69 25.88
CA MET A 262 1.54 -24.73 26.72
C MET A 262 1.40 -26.03 27.52
N GLY A 263 1.94 -27.14 27.00
CA GLY A 263 2.01 -28.40 27.73
C GLY A 263 2.92 -28.34 28.95
N GLU A 264 3.94 -27.47 28.94
CA GLU A 264 4.81 -27.24 30.10
C GLU A 264 4.10 -26.35 31.13
N HIS A 265 3.57 -25.20 30.69
CA HIS A 265 2.80 -24.31 31.54
C HIS A 265 1.93 -23.34 30.71
N PRO A 266 0.61 -23.20 31.00
CA PRO A 266 -0.29 -22.33 30.24
C PRO A 266 0.15 -20.85 30.17
N ALA A 267 0.82 -20.36 31.21
CA ALA A 267 1.29 -18.97 31.25
C ALA A 267 2.36 -18.64 30.19
N LEU A 268 3.06 -19.64 29.62
CA LEU A 268 4.09 -19.38 28.62
C LEU A 268 3.51 -18.81 27.31
N TRP A 269 2.32 -19.28 26.91
CA TRP A 269 1.64 -18.73 25.74
C TRP A 269 1.19 -17.31 25.97
N HIS A 270 0.49 -17.05 27.07
CA HIS A 270 0.05 -15.70 27.41
C HIS A 270 1.22 -14.74 27.56
N PHE A 271 2.34 -15.18 28.15
CA PHE A 271 3.56 -14.38 28.21
C PHE A 271 4.07 -14.02 26.80
N LEU A 272 4.13 -15.00 25.89
CA LEU A 272 4.54 -14.76 24.50
C LEU A 272 3.58 -13.82 23.75
N GLU A 273 2.26 -13.97 23.91
CA GLU A 273 1.26 -13.06 23.35
C GLU A 273 1.50 -11.62 23.81
N HIS A 274 1.71 -11.42 25.11
CA HIS A 274 2.01 -10.10 25.66
C HIS A 274 3.32 -9.56 25.07
N LEU A 275 4.36 -10.38 24.95
CA LEU A 275 5.64 -9.95 24.36
C LEU A 275 5.49 -9.50 22.91
N LEU A 276 4.74 -10.23 22.09
CA LEU A 276 4.44 -9.86 20.70
C LEU A 276 3.65 -8.55 20.62
N GLY A 277 2.91 -8.22 21.67
CA GLY A 277 2.23 -6.95 21.88
C GLY A 277 0.88 -6.88 21.17
N HIS A 278 0.18 -5.77 21.41
CA HIS A 278 -1.08 -5.42 20.75
C HIS A 278 -0.87 -4.18 19.87
N PRO A 279 -1.76 -3.89 18.90
CA PRO A 279 -1.69 -2.66 18.14
C PRO A 279 -1.64 -1.43 19.06
N GLY A 280 -0.56 -0.65 18.99
CA GLY A 280 -0.33 0.52 19.86
C GLY A 280 0.56 0.26 21.08
N GLU A 281 0.66 -0.99 21.55
CA GLU A 281 1.48 -1.36 22.71
C GLU A 281 2.51 -2.44 22.33
N ARG A 282 3.78 -2.03 22.27
CA ARG A 282 4.90 -2.93 21.99
C ARG A 282 5.81 -3.00 23.20
N PRO A 283 5.70 -4.05 24.03
CA PRO A 283 6.58 -4.21 25.18
C PRO A 283 8.00 -4.58 24.74
N MET A 284 8.16 -5.25 23.59
CA MET A 284 9.47 -5.49 23.00
C MET A 284 9.83 -4.46 21.92
N HIS A 285 11.06 -3.96 21.96
CA HIS A 285 11.64 -3.19 20.85
C HIS A 285 13.10 -3.57 20.62
N ALA A 286 13.53 -3.35 19.38
CA ALA A 286 14.91 -3.54 18.95
C ALA A 286 15.56 -2.19 18.65
N ARG A 287 16.80 -2.00 19.07
CA ARG A 287 17.62 -0.82 18.76
C ARG A 287 19.07 -1.20 18.50
N ASN A 288 19.79 -0.35 17.79
CA ASN A 288 21.23 -0.53 17.61
C ASN A 288 21.98 -0.26 18.92
N LEU A 289 23.10 -0.94 19.10
CA LEU A 289 24.03 -0.68 20.20
C LEU A 289 24.79 0.61 19.92
N THR A 290 24.96 1.45 20.94
CA THR A 290 25.84 2.62 20.86
C THR A 290 27.31 2.20 20.83
N ALA A 291 28.20 3.10 20.42
CA ALA A 291 29.64 2.82 20.40
C ALA A 291 30.19 2.46 21.79
N GLU A 292 29.66 3.10 22.85
CA GLU A 292 30.03 2.80 24.23
C GLU A 292 29.53 1.42 24.66
N GLU A 293 28.27 1.09 24.35
CA GLU A 293 27.66 -0.21 24.70
C GLU A 293 28.38 -1.38 24.04
N LYS A 294 28.91 -1.21 22.82
CA LYS A 294 29.69 -2.25 22.13
C LYS A 294 30.97 -2.65 22.87
N GLY A 295 31.53 -1.76 23.70
CA GLY A 295 32.73 -2.05 24.49
C GLY A 295 32.44 -2.63 25.87
N LEU A 296 31.17 -2.91 26.19
CA LEU A 296 30.78 -3.48 27.47
C LEU A 296 30.51 -4.99 27.34
N PRO A 297 30.76 -5.76 28.41
CA PRO A 297 30.19 -7.09 28.52
C PRO A 297 28.67 -7.00 28.82
N TRP A 298 27.93 -8.03 28.41
CA TRP A 298 26.47 -8.11 28.58
C TRP A 298 26.00 -7.79 30.01
N SER A 299 26.63 -8.38 31.03
CA SER A 299 26.28 -8.16 32.44
C SER A 299 26.37 -6.69 32.86
N GLN A 300 27.39 -5.95 32.39
CA GLN A 300 27.54 -4.54 32.68
C GLN A 300 26.47 -3.70 31.96
N LEU A 301 26.12 -4.07 30.73
CA LEU A 301 25.04 -3.39 30.01
C LEU A 301 23.69 -3.56 30.73
N VAL A 302 23.35 -4.79 31.14
CA VAL A 302 22.12 -5.07 31.90
C VAL A 302 22.15 -4.35 33.25
N GLY A 303 23.27 -4.41 33.97
CA GLY A 303 23.45 -3.71 35.25
C GLY A 303 23.27 -2.20 35.13
N ARG A 304 23.81 -1.58 34.06
CA ARG A 304 23.61 -0.16 33.76
C ARG A 304 22.15 0.15 33.44
N ALA A 305 21.49 -0.67 32.63
CA ALA A 305 20.09 -0.44 32.25
C ALA A 305 19.16 -0.45 33.47
N LEU A 306 19.40 -1.38 34.40
CA LEU A 306 18.69 -1.47 35.69
C LEU A 306 19.02 -0.30 36.62
N ALA A 307 20.30 0.06 36.77
CA ALA A 307 20.74 1.12 37.67
C ALA A 307 20.32 2.52 37.20
N ALA A 308 20.34 2.76 35.90
CA ALA A 308 19.99 4.06 35.30
C ALA A 308 18.48 4.33 35.30
N GLY A 309 17.64 3.37 35.67
CA GLY A 309 16.18 3.50 35.55
C GLY A 309 15.76 3.77 34.10
N SER A 310 16.49 3.21 33.14
CA SER A 310 16.38 3.53 31.71
C SER A 310 15.01 3.25 31.07
N GLY A 311 14.09 2.63 31.81
CA GLY A 311 12.79 2.20 31.32
C GLY A 311 12.87 1.00 30.38
N GLU A 312 14.06 0.41 30.20
CA GLU A 312 14.32 -0.70 29.31
C GLU A 312 15.07 -1.82 30.03
N LEU A 313 14.68 -3.07 29.81
CA LEU A 313 15.35 -4.27 30.28
C LEU A 313 15.89 -5.03 29.06
N PRO A 314 17.20 -4.97 28.77
CA PRO A 314 17.82 -5.74 27.70
C PRO A 314 17.65 -7.24 27.95
N VAL A 315 17.16 -7.97 26.95
CA VAL A 315 16.92 -9.44 27.03
C VAL A 315 17.65 -10.25 25.98
N ALA A 316 18.03 -9.63 24.85
CA ALA A 316 18.77 -10.30 23.79
C ALA A 316 19.64 -9.33 23.01
N VAL A 317 20.58 -9.89 22.24
CA VAL A 317 21.41 -9.16 21.27
C VAL A 317 21.23 -9.77 19.88
N PHE A 318 21.37 -8.95 18.85
CA PHE A 318 21.20 -9.42 17.47
C PHE A 318 22.31 -8.97 16.54
N ARG A 319 22.51 -9.76 15.49
CA ARG A 319 23.29 -9.40 14.30
C ARG A 319 22.35 -9.36 13.11
N LEU A 320 22.48 -8.32 12.31
CA LEU A 320 21.78 -8.22 11.04
C LEU A 320 22.56 -9.05 10.01
N PRO A 321 21.86 -9.70 9.06
CA PRO A 321 22.53 -10.37 7.96
C PRO A 321 23.35 -9.33 7.19
N ARG A 322 24.63 -9.65 6.99
CA ARG A 322 25.46 -8.98 6.00
C ARG A 322 25.39 -9.82 4.74
N ASP A 323 25.30 -9.18 3.57
CA ASP A 323 25.56 -9.85 2.30
C ASP A 323 27.01 -10.32 2.35
N ILE A 324 27.24 -11.56 2.77
CA ILE A 324 28.57 -12.16 2.71
C ILE A 324 28.72 -12.63 1.27
N ALA A 325 29.53 -11.90 0.50
CA ALA A 325 29.96 -12.43 -0.78
C ALA A 325 30.95 -13.56 -0.49
N ILE A 326 30.90 -14.65 -1.24
CA ILE A 326 31.79 -15.82 -1.10
C ILE A 326 33.25 -15.37 -1.21
N LYS A 327 33.54 -14.33 -2.00
CA LYS A 327 34.85 -13.67 -2.06
C LYS A 327 35.35 -13.08 -0.71
N ASP A 328 34.45 -12.78 0.22
CA ASP A 328 34.78 -12.24 1.55
C ASP A 328 35.05 -13.37 2.56
N LEU A 329 34.80 -14.62 2.18
CA LEU A 329 35.05 -15.86 2.95
C LEU A 329 36.26 -16.65 2.43
N LEU A 330 36.79 -16.26 1.27
CA LEU A 330 37.83 -16.96 0.54
C LEU A 330 39.10 -16.12 0.55
N ASP A 331 40.24 -16.78 0.71
CA ASP A 331 41.54 -16.12 0.72
C ASP A 331 42.00 -15.93 -0.72
N VAL A 332 42.10 -14.68 -1.18
CA VAL A 332 42.28 -14.33 -2.61
C VAL A 332 43.61 -14.87 -3.16
N ASP A 333 44.56 -15.20 -2.29
CA ASP A 333 45.87 -15.75 -2.66
C ASP A 333 45.87 -17.29 -2.85
N ALA A 334 44.77 -17.97 -2.52
CA ALA A 334 44.65 -19.42 -2.72
C ALA A 334 44.09 -19.75 -4.11
N ALA A 335 44.86 -20.53 -4.90
CA ALA A 335 44.45 -20.96 -6.24
C ALA A 335 43.14 -21.77 -6.26
N LEU A 336 42.82 -22.46 -5.17
CA LEU A 336 41.58 -23.23 -5.01
C LEU A 336 40.35 -22.30 -4.90
N ASP A 337 40.51 -21.18 -4.22
CA ASP A 337 39.45 -20.21 -3.93
C ASP A 337 39.08 -19.41 -5.18
N SER A 338 40.10 -19.09 -5.98
CA SER A 338 39.95 -18.51 -7.33
C SER A 338 39.15 -19.44 -8.25
N PHE A 339 39.47 -20.73 -8.21
CA PHE A 339 38.76 -21.76 -9.00
C PHE A 339 37.30 -21.94 -8.54
N ILE A 340 37.04 -21.90 -7.23
CA ILE A 340 35.68 -21.94 -6.68
C ILE A 340 34.85 -20.73 -7.16
N LEU A 341 35.43 -19.53 -7.17
CA LEU A 341 34.77 -18.31 -7.65
C LEU A 341 34.48 -18.35 -9.16
N GLU A 342 35.43 -18.84 -9.97
CA GLU A 342 35.24 -19.06 -11.40
C GLU A 342 34.16 -20.09 -11.69
N MET A 343 34.12 -21.19 -10.94
CA MET A 343 33.06 -22.18 -11.03
C MET A 343 31.69 -21.61 -10.67
N LEU A 344 31.59 -20.84 -9.58
CA LEU A 344 30.30 -20.27 -9.17
C LEU A 344 29.77 -19.25 -10.18
N THR A 345 30.65 -18.42 -10.74
CA THR A 345 30.30 -17.45 -11.79
C THR A 345 29.94 -18.13 -13.11
N ALA A 346 30.64 -19.19 -13.50
CA ALA A 346 30.30 -19.99 -14.69
C ALA A 346 28.92 -20.67 -14.60
N TYR A 347 28.46 -20.99 -13.39
CA TYR A 347 27.12 -21.55 -13.14
C TYR A 347 26.05 -20.50 -12.82
N GLY A 348 26.36 -19.20 -12.97
CA GLY A 348 25.40 -18.11 -12.77
C GLY A 348 25.00 -17.87 -11.30
N GLN A 349 25.84 -18.29 -10.35
CA GLN A 349 25.67 -17.91 -8.94
C GLN A 349 26.54 -16.69 -8.63
N ASP A 350 25.91 -15.59 -8.22
CA ASP A 350 26.56 -14.31 -7.87
C ASP A 350 27.45 -14.37 -6.60
N GLY A 351 27.83 -15.56 -6.17
CA GLY A 351 28.65 -15.76 -4.98
C GLY A 351 27.99 -15.29 -3.68
N ARG A 352 26.68 -15.05 -3.64
CA ARG A 352 25.98 -14.62 -2.42
C ARG A 352 25.44 -15.83 -1.66
N ILE A 353 25.91 -16.03 -0.43
CA ILE A 353 25.30 -17.03 0.46
C ILE A 353 24.00 -16.42 0.99
N ALA A 354 22.90 -17.16 0.83
CA ALA A 354 21.57 -16.75 1.26
C ALA A 354 21.60 -16.12 2.66
N SER A 355 21.14 -14.87 2.77
CA SER A 355 21.01 -14.19 4.05
C SER A 355 19.96 -14.93 4.88
N GLN A 356 20.39 -15.66 5.91
CA GLN A 356 19.48 -16.02 6.99
C GLN A 356 19.00 -14.72 7.65
N GLY A 357 17.77 -14.70 8.17
CA GLY A 357 17.28 -13.56 8.94
C GLY A 357 18.22 -13.20 10.09
N PRO A 358 17.97 -12.08 10.80
CA PRO A 358 18.83 -11.65 11.90
C PRO A 358 19.05 -12.77 12.92
N SER A 359 20.31 -13.01 13.28
CA SER A 359 20.66 -13.97 14.32
C SER A 359 20.47 -13.31 15.69
N VAL A 360 19.67 -13.92 16.55
CA VAL A 360 19.36 -13.41 17.89
C VAL A 360 19.93 -14.36 18.93
N LEU A 361 20.65 -13.81 19.91
CA LEU A 361 21.13 -14.54 21.08
C LEU A 361 20.39 -14.01 22.31
N VAL A 362 19.45 -14.81 22.83
CA VAL A 362 18.66 -14.51 24.03
C VAL A 362 19.51 -14.83 25.26
N ASN A 363 19.60 -13.87 26.18
CA ASN A 363 20.42 -13.97 27.38
C ASN A 363 21.82 -14.56 27.12
N PRO A 364 22.69 -13.84 26.39
CA PRO A 364 23.98 -14.36 25.90
C PRO A 364 24.95 -14.84 26.99
N GLY A 365 24.73 -14.48 28.25
CA GLY A 365 25.60 -14.80 29.38
C GLY A 365 26.49 -13.62 29.78
N ASP A 366 26.87 -13.56 31.05
CA ASP A 366 27.40 -12.35 31.69
C ASP A 366 28.69 -11.79 31.07
N GLY A 367 29.56 -12.67 30.56
CA GLY A 367 30.86 -12.32 30.00
C GLY A 367 30.88 -12.11 28.49
N VAL A 368 29.73 -12.14 27.80
CA VAL A 368 29.72 -11.96 26.35
C VAL A 368 29.97 -10.51 25.98
N GLU A 369 31.05 -10.31 25.21
CA GLU A 369 31.43 -9.02 24.63
C GLU A 369 30.48 -8.58 23.52
N LEU A 370 30.11 -7.30 23.52
CA LEU A 370 29.07 -6.76 22.62
C LEU A 370 29.61 -6.24 21.28
N THR A 371 30.94 -6.28 21.08
CA THR A 371 31.63 -5.74 19.88
C THR A 371 31.12 -6.34 18.58
N GLY A 372 30.79 -7.63 18.58
CA GLY A 372 30.32 -8.40 17.43
C GLY A 372 28.82 -8.30 17.15
N PHE A 373 28.06 -7.49 17.89
CA PHE A 373 26.61 -7.36 17.72
C PHE A 373 26.24 -6.00 17.12
N ASP A 374 25.16 -5.98 16.34
CA ASP A 374 24.66 -4.75 15.72
C ASP A 374 23.68 -4.02 16.65
N GLY A 375 22.92 -4.77 17.45
CA GLY A 375 21.92 -4.21 18.35
C GLY A 375 21.46 -5.13 19.47
N LEU A 376 20.49 -4.63 20.23
CA LEU A 376 19.83 -5.35 21.33
C LEU A 376 18.31 -5.31 21.21
N ILE A 377 17.67 -6.29 21.83
CA ILE A 377 16.23 -6.34 22.08
C ILE A 377 16.01 -6.11 23.56
N ALA A 378 15.11 -5.18 23.89
CA ALA A 378 14.75 -4.85 25.26
C ALA A 378 13.25 -4.90 25.49
N LEU A 379 12.88 -5.14 26.75
CA LEU A 379 11.53 -4.99 27.26
C LEU A 379 11.35 -3.60 27.84
N ARG A 380 10.27 -2.90 27.49
CA ARG A 380 9.87 -1.68 28.18
C ARG A 380 9.37 -2.02 29.57
N MET A 381 9.95 -1.39 30.58
CA MET A 381 9.52 -1.52 31.96
C MET A 381 8.18 -0.79 32.15
N GLY A 382 7.19 -1.47 32.72
CA GLY A 382 5.86 -0.90 32.97
C GLY A 382 5.95 0.33 33.88
N GLY A 383 5.57 1.51 33.36
CA GLY A 383 5.62 2.76 34.11
C GLY A 383 5.64 4.06 33.28
N GLN A 384 5.92 3.99 31.98
CA GLN A 384 5.76 5.13 31.08
C GLN A 384 4.81 4.79 29.93
N ALA A 385 3.51 4.80 30.23
CA ALA A 385 2.53 5.16 29.23
C ALA A 385 2.87 6.59 28.80
N THR A 386 3.42 6.75 27.59
CA THR A 386 3.47 8.06 26.94
C THR A 386 2.06 8.63 26.97
N GLY A 387 1.87 9.77 27.64
CA GLY A 387 0.57 10.32 28.00
C GLY A 387 -0.29 10.77 26.81
N HIS A 388 -0.79 9.82 26.03
CA HIS A 388 -1.84 10.11 25.08
C HIS A 388 -3.04 9.18 25.07
N ASP A 389 -2.99 7.96 25.58
CA ASP A 389 -4.18 7.12 25.63
C ASP A 389 -4.07 6.14 26.80
N ALA A 390 -4.65 6.50 27.94
CA ALA A 390 -5.00 5.52 28.96
C ALA A 390 -6.40 4.98 28.62
N PRO A 391 -6.59 3.70 28.30
CA PRO A 391 -7.91 3.14 28.21
C PRO A 391 -8.56 3.18 29.60
N ALA A 392 -9.76 3.76 29.68
CA ALA A 392 -10.53 3.82 30.90
C ALA A 392 -10.72 2.40 31.45
N ALA A 393 -10.27 2.18 32.69
CA ALA A 393 -10.46 0.93 33.40
C ALA A 393 -11.96 0.58 33.43
N ALA A 394 -12.32 -0.57 32.85
CA ALA A 394 -13.66 -1.13 32.99
C ALA A 394 -13.94 -1.40 34.48
N PRO A 395 -15.11 -1.01 35.02
CA PRO A 395 -15.44 -1.29 36.41
C PRO A 395 -15.62 -2.79 36.62
N ALA A 396 -14.99 -3.31 37.69
CA ALA A 396 -15.11 -4.70 38.10
C ALA A 396 -16.58 -5.10 38.36
N PRO A 397 -16.99 -6.34 38.05
CA PRO A 397 -18.34 -6.81 38.33
C PRO A 397 -18.56 -6.89 39.84
N ALA A 398 -19.60 -6.20 40.32
CA ALA A 398 -20.00 -6.22 41.72
C ALA A 398 -20.39 -7.64 42.15
N THR A 399 -19.68 -8.15 43.15
CA THR A 399 -20.02 -9.33 43.94
C THR A 399 -21.38 -9.12 44.63
N GLN A 400 -22.44 -9.75 44.13
CA GLN A 400 -23.68 -9.89 44.88
C GLN A 400 -23.53 -11.01 45.91
N ALA A 401 -23.28 -10.62 47.16
CA ALA A 401 -23.41 -11.49 48.32
C ALA A 401 -24.76 -11.19 49.03
N GLY A 402 -25.69 -12.14 48.89
CA GLY A 402 -26.61 -12.65 49.92
C GLY A 402 -27.53 -11.72 50.75
N ALA A 403 -28.84 -11.90 50.56
CA ALA A 403 -29.89 -12.01 51.61
C ALA A 403 -31.20 -12.39 50.88
N GLY A 404 -31.96 -13.45 51.16
CA GLY A 404 -32.33 -14.01 52.45
C GLY A 404 -33.61 -13.34 52.95
N GLY A 405 -34.79 -13.95 52.74
CA GLY A 405 -36.00 -13.58 53.50
C GLY A 405 -37.36 -13.71 52.80
N ARG A 406 -38.06 -14.82 53.11
CA ARG A 406 -39.50 -14.93 53.47
C ARG A 406 -40.51 -13.97 52.82
N SER A 407 -41.41 -14.53 52.02
CA SER A 407 -42.83 -14.82 52.37
C SER A 407 -43.55 -15.38 51.16
#